data_AF-A0A1R2AN15-F1
#
_entry.id   AF-A0A1R2AN15-F1
#
_cell.length_a   1.000
_cell.length_b   1.000
_cell.length_c   1.000
_cell.angle_alpha   90.00
_cell.angle_beta   90.00
_cell.angle_gamma   90.00
#
_symmetry.space_group_name_H-M   'P 1'
#
loop_
_entity.id
_entity.type
_entity.pdbx_description
1 polymer ?
#
loop_
_entity_poly.entity_id
_entity_poly.type
_entity_poly.pdbx_seq_one_letter_code
_entity_poly.pdbx_strand_id
1 'polypeptide(L)'
;MGFLGASKTEECEIFGDFGWFIQGTLGLLSFSSLVIKRYMEKNPRTWKIWFMDASKQATSAGILHVLNLYLSHSVKSGDQCVWYFLNYTVDTILGMALCYLLLHSVERCLKYSNKFAFKSGYYGEDTNICLWVYQLWIWIGIILIVKGVIWITMTLFIEPLQFFGGLLLVPFSGHPQLELIAVMIFIPLTLNSLVFWITDSFLKNDKDIEIETDLELIADYKKNMLV
;
A
#
# COMPACT_ATOMS: atom_id res chain seq x y z
N MET A 1 -15.18 -19.22 47.21
CA MET A 1 -13.73 -19.35 47.48
C MET A 1 -13.23 -20.44 46.54
N GLY A 2 -12.51 -20.20 45.45
CA GLY A 2 -11.57 -19.14 45.13
C GLY A 2 -10.32 -19.83 44.58
N PHE A 3 -10.26 -20.02 43.26
CA PHE A 3 -9.03 -20.28 42.51
C PHE A 3 -9.12 -19.48 41.21
N LEU A 4 -8.96 -18.17 41.35
CA LEU A 4 -8.46 -17.29 40.30
C LEU A 4 -6.96 -17.55 40.19
N GLY A 5 -6.44 -17.71 38.97
CA GLY A 5 -5.00 -17.74 38.78
C GLY A 5 -4.57 -18.11 37.36
N ALA A 6 -4.36 -17.08 36.54
CA ALA A 6 -3.65 -17.09 35.27
C ALA A 6 -4.39 -17.60 34.02
N SER A 7 -5.28 -16.77 33.48
CA SER A 7 -5.25 -16.48 32.04
C SER A 7 -4.83 -15.02 31.90
N LYS A 8 -3.52 -14.76 31.83
CA LYS A 8 -3.03 -13.50 31.27
C LYS A 8 -3.46 -13.55 29.81
N THR A 9 -4.50 -12.80 29.46
CA THR A 9 -4.67 -12.31 28.10
C THR A 9 -3.38 -11.56 27.77
N GLU A 10 -2.49 -12.17 26.99
CA GLU A 10 -1.48 -11.43 26.25
C GLU A 10 -2.26 -10.59 25.24
N GLU A 11 -2.75 -9.44 25.71
CA GLU A 11 -3.40 -8.46 24.85
C GLU A 11 -2.39 -8.03 23.79
N CYS A 12 -2.85 -8.02 22.55
CA CYS A 12 -2.16 -7.56 21.34
C CYS A 12 -1.83 -6.07 21.49
N GLU A 13 -0.82 -5.71 22.29
CA GLU A 13 -0.42 -4.32 22.50
C GLU A 13 0.37 -3.82 21.28
N ILE A 14 -0.37 -3.32 20.29
CA ILE A 14 0.18 -2.68 19.08
C ILE A 14 1.12 -1.51 19.43
N PHE A 15 0.99 -0.90 20.63
CA PHE A 15 1.73 0.29 21.08
C PHE A 15 2.94 0.01 21.99
N GLY A 16 3.30 -1.25 22.25
CA GLY A 16 4.51 -1.56 23.03
C GLY A 16 5.81 -1.22 22.27
N ASP A 17 6.93 -1.10 22.98
CA ASP A 17 8.27 -0.87 22.39
C ASP A 17 8.62 -1.89 21.31
N PHE A 18 8.17 -3.14 21.49
CA PHE A 18 8.29 -4.21 20.51
C PHE A 18 7.47 -3.95 19.24
N GLY A 19 6.27 -3.38 19.37
CA GLY A 19 5.40 -3.04 18.24
C GLY A 19 6.03 -1.99 17.32
N TRP A 20 6.63 -0.94 17.89
CA TRP A 20 7.36 0.08 17.13
C TRP A 20 8.56 -0.50 16.38
N PHE A 21 9.32 -1.40 17.03
CA PHE A 21 10.45 -2.09 16.39
C PHE A 21 10.00 -2.94 15.19
N ILE A 22 8.92 -3.71 15.34
CA ILE A 22 8.36 -4.53 14.26
C ILE A 22 7.85 -3.66 13.11
N GLN A 23 7.10 -2.59 13.41
CA GLN A 23 6.57 -1.68 12.38
C GLN A 23 7.68 -0.97 11.60
N GLY A 24 8.73 -0.51 12.29
CA GLY A 24 9.89 0.10 11.63
C GLY A 24 10.62 -0.88 10.73
N THR A 25 10.85 -2.11 11.20
CA THR A 25 11.48 -3.18 10.41
C THR A 25 10.65 -3.54 9.20
N LEU A 26 9.34 -3.68 9.37
CA LEU A 26 8.41 -4.02 8.28
C LEU A 26 8.37 -2.91 7.23
N GLY A 27 8.38 -1.64 7.64
CA GLY A 27 8.48 -0.50 6.75
C GLY A 27 9.77 -0.55 5.92
N LEU A 28 10.92 -0.71 6.56
CA LEU A 28 12.21 -0.81 5.89
C LEU A 28 12.26 -1.95 4.88
N LEU A 29 11.82 -3.15 5.27
CA LEU A 29 11.79 -4.32 4.39
C LEU A 29 10.82 -4.10 3.23
N SER A 30 9.63 -3.56 3.48
CA SER A 30 8.65 -3.29 2.42
C SER A 30 9.17 -2.26 1.42
N PHE A 31 9.81 -1.16 1.86
CA PHE A 31 10.41 -0.18 0.95
C PHE A 31 11.62 -0.73 0.20
N SER A 32 12.38 -1.66 0.79
CA SER A 32 13.47 -2.33 0.07
C SER A 32 12.97 -3.10 -1.16
N SER A 33 11.71 -3.54 -1.16
CA SER A 33 11.09 -4.19 -2.32
C SER A 33 11.03 -3.28 -3.55
N LEU A 34 10.90 -1.95 -3.39
CA LEU A 34 10.93 -1.00 -4.52
C LEU A 34 12.32 -0.89 -5.15
N VAL A 35 13.35 -0.99 -4.32
CA VAL A 35 14.75 -1.01 -4.78
C VAL A 35 15.00 -2.29 -5.57
N ILE A 36 14.53 -3.43 -5.06
CA ILE A 36 14.59 -4.73 -5.76
C ILE A 36 13.85 -4.64 -7.09
N LYS A 37 12.61 -4.13 -7.10
CA LYS A 37 11.81 -3.94 -8.33
C LYS A 37 12.60 -3.15 -9.37
N ARG A 38 13.21 -2.02 -8.97
CA ARG A 38 14.03 -1.20 -9.87
C ARG A 38 15.21 -1.97 -10.47
N TYR A 39 15.88 -2.83 -9.71
CA TYR A 39 16.97 -3.68 -10.24
C TYR A 39 16.47 -4.78 -11.18
N MET A 40 15.20 -5.18 -11.05
CA MET A 40 14.55 -6.13 -11.95
C MET A 40 14.01 -5.47 -13.22
N GLU A 41 13.77 -4.15 -13.21
CA GLU A 41 13.36 -3.40 -14.40
C GLU A 41 14.48 -3.41 -15.45
N LYS A 42 14.14 -3.76 -16.69
CA LYS A 42 15.08 -3.78 -17.82
C LYS A 42 15.55 -2.37 -18.19
N ASN A 43 14.65 -1.40 -18.10
CA ASN A 43 14.89 0.01 -18.38
C ASN A 43 14.47 0.87 -17.18
N PRO A 44 15.32 0.95 -16.15
CA PRO A 44 14.95 1.63 -14.92
C PRO A 44 14.94 3.15 -15.12
N ARG A 45 13.95 3.82 -14.50
CA ARG A 45 13.90 5.29 -14.40
C ARG A 45 15.19 5.86 -13.80
N THR A 46 15.49 7.12 -14.13
CA THR A 46 16.58 7.84 -13.47
C THR A 46 16.36 7.89 -11.96
N TRP A 47 17.43 7.87 -11.17
CA TRP A 47 17.32 7.89 -9.71
C TRP A 47 16.51 9.08 -9.19
N LYS A 48 16.61 10.25 -9.84
CA LYS A 48 15.86 11.45 -9.47
C LYS A 48 14.34 11.24 -9.57
N ILE A 49 13.86 10.70 -10.68
CA ILE A 49 12.43 10.43 -10.92
C ILE A 49 11.96 9.29 -10.00
N TRP A 50 12.76 8.24 -9.88
CA TRP A 50 12.43 7.12 -8.99
C TRP A 50 12.28 7.57 -7.54
N PHE A 51 13.20 8.42 -7.03
CA PHE A 51 13.09 8.95 -5.68
C PHE A 51 11.84 9.81 -5.48
N MET A 52 11.43 10.57 -6.51
CA MET A 52 10.20 11.36 -6.49
C MET A 52 8.95 10.47 -6.42
N ASP A 53 8.90 9.37 -7.17
CA ASP A 53 7.79 8.40 -7.13
C ASP A 53 7.77 7.63 -5.80
N ALA A 54 8.94 7.15 -5.36
CA ALA A 54 9.10 6.46 -4.09
C ALA A 54 8.74 7.35 -2.90
N SER A 55 9.09 8.63 -2.93
CA SER A 55 8.74 9.57 -1.86
C SER A 55 7.24 9.83 -1.80
N LYS A 56 6.51 9.87 -2.93
CA LYS A 56 5.03 9.94 -2.91
C LYS A 56 4.43 8.74 -2.19
N GLN A 57 4.93 7.54 -2.49
CA GLN A 57 4.48 6.31 -1.84
C GLN A 57 4.80 6.31 -0.35
N ALA A 58 6.01 6.74 0.03
CA ALA A 58 6.43 6.87 1.42
C ALA A 58 5.55 7.86 2.20
N THR A 59 5.27 9.04 1.63
CA THR A 59 4.36 10.02 2.24
C THR A 59 2.95 9.44 2.40
N SER A 60 2.39 8.80 1.36
CA SER A 60 1.04 8.22 1.46
C SER A 60 0.96 7.06 2.46
N ALA A 61 1.97 6.19 2.50
CA ALA A 61 2.02 5.08 3.45
C ALA A 61 2.11 5.59 4.89
N GLY A 62 2.93 6.62 5.15
CA GLY A 62 3.02 7.27 6.44
C GLY A 62 1.69 7.90 6.88
N ILE A 63 1.02 8.65 6.00
CA ILE A 63 -0.29 9.25 6.28
C ILE A 63 -1.33 8.17 6.60
N LEU A 64 -1.45 7.14 5.75
CA LEU A 64 -2.42 6.06 5.96
C LEU A 64 -2.12 5.26 7.22
N HIS A 65 -0.85 5.05 7.56
CA HIS A 65 -0.45 4.39 8.80
C HIS A 65 -0.91 5.18 10.03
N VAL A 66 -0.65 6.49 10.07
CA VAL A 66 -1.11 7.36 11.17
C VAL A 66 -2.63 7.39 11.26
N LEU A 67 -3.34 7.48 10.13
CA LEU A 67 -4.80 7.42 10.10
C LEU A 67 -5.33 6.08 10.60
N ASN A 68 -4.71 4.96 10.21
CA ASN A 68 -5.09 3.63 10.67
C ASN A 68 -4.93 3.47 12.18
N LEU A 69 -3.83 3.98 12.76
CA LEU A 69 -3.63 3.99 14.22
C LEU A 69 -4.68 4.84 14.94
N TYR A 70 -5.01 6.00 14.39
CA TYR A 70 -6.03 6.88 14.97
C TYR A 70 -7.43 6.23 14.94
N LEU A 71 -7.78 5.60 13.81
CA LEU A 71 -9.06 4.92 13.63
C LEU A 71 -9.16 3.65 14.47
N SER A 72 -8.09 2.88 14.61
CA SER A 72 -8.07 1.68 15.46
C SER A 72 -8.27 2.02 16.93
N HIS A 73 -7.71 3.13 17.41
CA HIS A 73 -7.95 3.61 18.77
C HIS A 73 -9.41 4.03 19.01
N SER A 74 -10.09 4.47 17.96
CA SER A 74 -11.46 5.00 18.03
C SER A 74 -12.54 3.90 18.08
N VAL A 75 -12.22 2.66 17.68
CA VAL A 75 -13.16 1.54 17.65
C VAL A 75 -12.94 0.65 18.88
N LYS A 76 -13.95 0.56 19.77
CA LYS A 76 -13.85 -0.15 21.06
C LYS A 76 -14.42 -1.58 21.06
N SER A 77 -14.78 -2.15 19.90
CA SER A 77 -15.53 -3.40 19.82
C SER A 77 -14.80 -4.48 19.02
N GLY A 78 -14.53 -5.63 19.66
CA GLY A 78 -13.99 -6.84 19.04
C GLY A 78 -12.50 -7.07 19.32
N ASP A 79 -11.98 -8.18 18.80
CA ASP A 79 -10.56 -8.50 18.83
C ASP A 79 -9.77 -7.49 17.96
N GLN A 80 -8.79 -6.83 18.58
CA GLN A 80 -7.99 -5.79 17.94
C GLN A 80 -7.13 -6.32 16.79
N CYS A 81 -6.57 -7.53 16.91
CA CYS A 81 -5.74 -8.08 15.84
C CYS A 81 -6.62 -8.45 14.63
N VAL A 82 -7.82 -9.01 14.86
CA VAL A 82 -8.81 -9.31 13.80
C VAL A 82 -9.25 -8.04 13.09
N TRP A 83 -9.62 -7.00 13.84
CA TRP A 83 -10.04 -5.72 13.28
C TRP A 83 -8.92 -5.03 12.48
N TYR A 84 -7.70 -5.03 13.03
CA TYR A 84 -6.52 -4.49 12.36
C TYR A 84 -6.26 -5.23 11.04
N PHE A 85 -6.27 -6.56 11.08
CA PHE A 85 -6.05 -7.40 9.91
C PHE A 85 -7.09 -7.16 8.81
N LEU A 86 -8.37 -7.07 9.18
CA LEU A 86 -9.45 -6.82 8.23
C LEU A 86 -9.35 -5.44 7.60
N ASN A 87 -9.12 -4.40 8.40
CA ASN A 87 -8.91 -3.04 7.91
C ASN A 87 -7.71 -2.99 6.94
N TYR A 88 -6.60 -3.64 7.30
CA TYR A 88 -5.42 -3.74 6.45
C TYR A 88 -5.69 -4.50 5.14
N THR A 89 -6.39 -5.63 5.21
CA THR A 89 -6.72 -6.46 4.03
C THR A 89 -7.64 -5.71 3.06
N VAL A 90 -8.62 -4.97 3.59
CA VAL A 90 -9.53 -4.17 2.76
C VAL A 90 -8.82 -2.95 2.18
N ASP A 91 -7.97 -2.28 2.96
CA ASP A 91 -7.10 -1.19 2.49
C ASP A 91 -6.23 -1.65 1.32
N THR A 92 -5.64 -2.85 1.41
CA THR A 92 -4.73 -3.36 0.36
C THR A 92 -5.49 -3.86 -0.87
N ILE A 93 -6.62 -4.54 -0.73
CA ILE A 93 -7.37 -5.09 -1.87
C ILE A 93 -8.26 -4.02 -2.53
N LEU A 94 -9.22 -3.49 -1.77
CA LEU A 94 -10.19 -2.54 -2.29
C LEU A 94 -9.56 -1.16 -2.50
N GLY A 95 -8.69 -0.74 -1.57
CA GLY A 95 -8.04 0.56 -1.66
C GLY A 95 -7.17 0.69 -2.90
N MET A 96 -6.40 -0.34 -3.24
CA MET A 96 -5.58 -0.32 -4.46
C MET A 96 -6.40 -0.24 -5.74
N ALA A 97 -7.50 -0.99 -5.82
CA ALA A 97 -8.41 -0.92 -6.95
C ALA A 97 -9.03 0.48 -7.11
N LEU A 98 -9.50 1.08 -6.00
CA LEU A 98 -10.08 2.43 -6.02
C LEU A 98 -9.04 3.51 -6.33
N CYS A 99 -7.82 3.41 -5.80
CA CYS A 99 -6.72 4.31 -6.10
C CYS A 99 -6.41 4.31 -7.60
N TYR A 100 -6.31 3.12 -8.21
CA TYR A 100 -6.09 2.98 -9.66
C TYR A 100 -7.23 3.65 -10.46
N LEU A 101 -8.49 3.38 -10.12
CA LEU A 101 -9.65 3.93 -10.84
C LEU A 101 -9.73 5.46 -10.70
N LEU A 102 -9.52 6.00 -9.49
CA LEU A 102 -9.59 7.43 -9.23
C LEU A 102 -8.44 8.18 -9.89
N LEU A 103 -7.21 7.65 -9.86
CA LEU A 103 -6.08 8.27 -10.54
C LEU A 103 -6.35 8.41 -12.04
N HIS A 104 -6.76 7.33 -12.71
CA HIS A 104 -7.06 7.38 -14.15
C HIS A 104 -8.27 8.26 -14.46
N SER A 105 -9.23 8.37 -13.54
CA SER A 105 -10.37 9.29 -13.68
C SER A 105 -9.90 10.75 -13.60
N VAL A 106 -9.03 11.08 -12.65
CA VAL A 106 -8.44 12.42 -12.51
C VAL A 106 -7.61 12.78 -13.74
N GLU A 107 -6.78 11.87 -14.26
CA GLU A 107 -6.01 12.08 -15.50
C GLU A 107 -6.92 12.41 -16.69
N ARG A 108 -7.99 11.63 -16.88
CA ARG A 108 -8.96 11.86 -17.96
C ARG A 108 -9.69 13.20 -17.81
N CYS A 109 -10.14 13.52 -16.61
CA CYS A 109 -10.85 14.78 -16.33
C CYS A 109 -9.96 16.00 -16.58
N LEU A 110 -8.70 15.97 -16.12
CA LEU A 110 -7.76 17.08 -16.30
C LEU A 110 -7.37 17.23 -17.78
N LYS A 111 -7.17 16.13 -18.50
CA LYS A 111 -6.94 16.16 -19.96
C LYS A 111 -8.11 16.80 -20.72
N TYR A 112 -9.35 16.44 -20.37
CA TYR A 112 -10.54 17.02 -20.99
C TYR A 112 -10.71 18.51 -20.67
N SER A 113 -10.32 18.94 -19.47
CA SER A 113 -10.43 20.34 -19.04
C SER A 113 -9.54 21.31 -19.83
N ASN A 114 -8.57 20.80 -20.61
CA ASN A 114 -7.60 21.56 -21.44
C ASN A 114 -6.80 22.64 -20.68
N LYS A 115 -6.90 22.68 -19.34
CA LYS A 115 -6.24 23.67 -18.49
C LYS A 115 -4.81 23.24 -18.16
N PHE A 116 -4.58 21.94 -18.00
CA PHE A 116 -3.28 21.38 -17.60
C PHE A 116 -3.13 19.93 -18.10
N ALA A 117 -2.01 19.64 -18.77
CA ALA A 117 -1.62 18.27 -19.07
C ALA A 117 -1.03 17.61 -17.81
N PHE A 118 -1.90 17.07 -16.96
CA PHE A 118 -1.51 16.22 -15.83
C PHE A 118 -1.29 14.79 -16.33
N LYS A 119 -0.08 14.26 -16.08
CA LYS A 119 0.23 12.85 -16.29
C LYS A 119 1.09 12.35 -15.14
N SER A 120 0.66 11.28 -14.48
CA SER A 120 1.41 10.69 -13.37
C SER A 120 2.80 10.27 -13.83
N GLY A 121 3.80 10.48 -12.96
CA GLY A 121 5.19 10.11 -13.22
C GLY A 121 5.94 11.06 -14.16
N TYR A 122 5.26 12.05 -14.77
CA TYR A 122 5.90 13.07 -15.60
C TYR A 122 6.14 14.37 -14.83
N TYR A 123 7.42 14.74 -14.64
CA TYR A 123 7.82 15.92 -13.85
C TYR A 123 8.38 17.07 -14.69
N GLY A 124 8.15 17.08 -16.01
CA GLY A 124 8.79 18.01 -16.93
C GLY A 124 10.22 17.60 -17.31
N GLU A 125 10.78 18.25 -18.35
CA GLU A 125 12.08 17.89 -18.92
C GLU A 125 13.24 17.97 -17.90
N ASP A 126 13.30 19.03 -17.09
CA ASP A 126 14.35 19.21 -16.06
C ASP A 126 14.01 18.60 -14.69
N THR A 127 12.89 17.88 -14.58
CA THR A 127 12.34 17.36 -13.32
C THR A 127 12.08 18.48 -12.30
N ASN A 128 10.92 19.12 -12.46
CA ASN A 128 10.47 20.26 -11.68
C ASN A 128 9.76 19.81 -10.38
N ILE A 129 10.28 20.27 -9.23
CA ILE A 129 9.75 19.94 -7.91
C ILE A 129 8.33 20.49 -7.70
N CYS A 130 7.98 21.63 -8.28
CA CYS A 130 6.62 22.19 -8.17
C CYS A 130 5.58 21.27 -8.81
N LEU A 131 5.91 20.64 -9.96
CA LEU A 131 5.05 19.65 -10.59
C LEU A 131 4.95 18.40 -9.72
N TRP A 132 6.05 17.96 -9.11
CA TRP A 132 6.04 16.85 -8.16
C TRP A 132 5.13 17.15 -6.95
N VAL A 133 5.24 18.32 -6.32
CA VAL A 133 4.39 18.74 -5.19
C VAL A 133 2.92 18.77 -5.60
N TYR A 134 2.62 19.29 -6.79
CA TYR A 134 1.25 19.28 -7.31
C TYR A 134 0.69 17.86 -7.46
N GLN A 135 1.46 16.95 -8.06
CA GLN A 135 1.07 15.54 -8.18
C GLN A 135 0.96 14.86 -6.82
N LEU A 136 1.83 15.19 -5.86
CA LEU A 136 1.76 14.67 -4.49
C LEU A 136 0.45 15.08 -3.84
N TRP A 137 0.00 16.34 -3.98
CA TRP A 137 -1.27 16.78 -3.42
C TRP A 137 -2.48 16.07 -4.03
N ILE A 138 -2.47 15.84 -5.34
CA ILE A 138 -3.52 15.05 -6.00
C ILE A 138 -3.51 13.62 -5.47
N TRP A 139 -2.33 13.01 -5.35
CA TRP A 139 -2.17 11.67 -4.79
C TRP A 139 -2.68 11.58 -3.35
N ILE A 140 -2.32 12.54 -2.50
CA ILE A 140 -2.82 12.65 -1.12
C ILE A 140 -4.35 12.81 -1.11
N GLY A 141 -4.92 13.61 -2.01
CA GLY A 141 -6.37 13.74 -2.15
C GLY A 141 -7.05 12.40 -2.48
N ILE A 142 -6.49 11.66 -3.45
CA ILE A 142 -7.01 10.34 -3.86
C ILE A 142 -6.99 9.37 -2.68
N ILE A 143 -5.85 9.21 -1.99
CA ILE A 143 -5.73 8.26 -0.88
C ILE A 143 -6.70 8.59 0.27
N LEU A 144 -6.94 9.87 0.55
CA LEU A 144 -7.87 10.29 1.62
C LEU A 144 -9.32 10.00 1.25
N ILE A 145 -9.70 10.23 -0.02
CA ILE A 145 -11.02 9.86 -0.54
C ILE A 145 -11.21 8.35 -0.45
N VAL A 146 -10.25 7.56 -0.93
CA VAL A 146 -10.30 6.09 -0.86
C VAL A 146 -10.40 5.64 0.60
N LYS A 147 -9.61 6.22 1.50
CA LYS A 147 -9.65 5.85 2.92
C LYS A 147 -11.00 6.16 3.55
N GLY A 148 -11.61 7.29 3.22
CA GLY A 148 -12.96 7.63 3.65
C GLY A 148 -13.99 6.61 3.16
N VAL A 149 -13.95 6.23 1.88
CA VAL A 149 -14.85 5.21 1.30
C VAL A 149 -14.70 3.86 2.00
N ILE A 150 -13.46 3.43 2.24
CA ILE A 150 -13.17 2.17 2.93
C ILE A 150 -13.69 2.24 4.36
N TRP A 151 -13.40 3.31 5.09
CA TRP A 151 -13.85 3.46 6.48
C TRP A 151 -15.38 3.44 6.60
N ILE A 152 -16.10 4.12 5.70
CA ILE A 152 -17.57 4.06 5.64
C ILE A 152 -18.03 2.62 5.34
N THR A 153 -17.38 1.94 4.39
CA THR A 153 -17.71 0.54 4.06
C THR A 153 -17.48 -0.39 5.26
N MET A 154 -16.35 -0.25 5.95
CA MET A 154 -16.01 -1.06 7.14
C MET A 154 -17.00 -0.85 8.28
N THR A 155 -17.46 0.38 8.50
CA THR A 155 -18.44 0.67 9.56
C THR A 155 -19.83 0.15 9.21
N LEU A 156 -20.23 0.17 7.94
CA LEU A 156 -21.52 -0.38 7.49
C LEU A 156 -21.58 -1.92 7.50
N PHE A 157 -20.44 -2.59 7.28
CA PHE A 157 -20.35 -4.05 7.15
C PHE A 157 -19.55 -4.70 8.29
N ILE A 158 -19.52 -4.11 9.48
CA ILE A 158 -18.69 -4.59 10.61
C ILE A 158 -18.97 -6.05 10.99
N GLU A 159 -20.25 -6.42 11.17
CA GLU A 159 -20.68 -7.75 11.59
C GLU A 159 -20.24 -8.86 10.61
N PRO A 160 -20.56 -8.79 9.30
CA PRO A 160 -20.11 -9.82 8.36
C PRO A 160 -18.59 -9.85 8.25
N LEU A 161 -17.91 -8.71 8.30
CA LEU A 161 -16.45 -8.68 8.24
C LEU A 161 -15.81 -9.38 9.43
N GLN A 162 -16.28 -9.13 10.65
CA GLN A 162 -15.77 -9.79 11.84
C GLN A 162 -15.98 -11.31 11.79
N PHE A 163 -17.13 -11.77 11.27
CA PHE A 163 -17.37 -13.19 11.04
C PHE A 163 -16.34 -13.80 10.07
N PHE A 164 -16.09 -13.16 8.93
CA PHE A 164 -15.09 -13.64 7.97
C PHE A 164 -13.66 -13.56 8.51
N GLY A 165 -13.32 -12.52 9.26
CA GLY A 165 -12.01 -12.38 9.90
C GLY A 165 -11.76 -13.49 10.93
N GLY A 166 -12.77 -13.79 11.75
CA GLY A 166 -12.71 -14.91 12.69
C GLY A 166 -12.51 -16.25 12.00
N LEU A 167 -13.22 -16.50 10.88
CA LEU A 167 -13.05 -17.72 10.10
C LEU A 167 -11.64 -17.85 9.50
N LEU A 168 -11.09 -16.75 8.99
CA LEU A 168 -9.77 -16.75 8.36
C LEU A 168 -8.64 -17.03 9.37
N LEU A 169 -8.84 -16.67 10.64
CA LEU A 169 -7.86 -16.85 11.71
C LEU A 169 -8.02 -18.17 12.47
N VAL A 170 -9.03 -19.00 12.14
CA VAL A 170 -9.19 -20.36 12.67
C VAL A 170 -7.89 -21.21 12.59
N PRO A 171 -7.11 -21.17 11.49
CA PRO A 171 -5.86 -21.94 11.40
C PRO A 171 -4.80 -21.55 12.45
N PHE A 172 -4.90 -20.35 13.04
CA PHE A 172 -3.99 -19.85 14.06
C PHE A 172 -4.56 -19.97 15.49
N SER A 173 -5.83 -20.40 15.61
CA SER A 173 -6.51 -20.54 16.89
C SER A 173 -5.78 -21.53 17.81
N GLY A 174 -5.49 -21.08 19.03
CA GLY A 174 -4.73 -21.86 20.02
C GLY A 174 -3.22 -21.63 20.00
N HIS A 175 -2.70 -20.83 19.06
CA HIS A 175 -1.28 -20.44 19.00
C HIS A 175 -1.10 -18.91 18.87
N PRO A 176 -1.29 -18.14 19.96
CA PRO A 176 -1.27 -16.67 19.93
C PRO A 176 0.00 -16.06 19.32
N GLN A 177 1.15 -16.68 19.58
CA GLN A 177 2.44 -16.21 19.04
C GLN A 177 2.54 -16.39 17.52
N LEU A 178 2.01 -17.50 16.99
CA LEU A 178 1.99 -17.76 15.54
C LEU A 178 1.00 -16.84 14.85
N GLU A 179 -0.17 -16.61 15.45
CA GLU A 179 -1.16 -15.64 14.97
C GLU A 179 -0.56 -14.24 14.85
N LEU A 180 0.09 -13.77 15.93
CA LEU A 180 0.73 -12.45 15.97
C LEU A 180 1.79 -12.30 14.88
N ILE A 181 2.70 -13.28 14.73
CA ILE A 181 3.76 -13.26 13.71
C ILE A 181 3.15 -13.27 12.29
N ALA A 182 2.14 -14.11 12.04
CA ALA A 182 1.53 -14.21 10.72
C ALA A 182 0.80 -12.91 10.34
N VAL A 183 -0.06 -12.41 11.24
CA VAL A 183 -0.95 -11.27 11.01
C VAL A 183 -0.21 -9.94 11.00
N MET A 184 0.83 -9.77 11.82
CA MET A 184 1.53 -8.49 11.94
C MET A 184 2.85 -8.42 11.15
N ILE A 185 3.45 -9.55 10.78
CA ILE A 185 4.75 -9.57 10.10
C ILE A 185 4.63 -10.17 8.70
N PHE A 186 4.29 -11.45 8.60
CA PHE A 186 4.39 -12.18 7.33
C PHE A 186 3.40 -11.66 6.28
N ILE A 187 2.12 -11.57 6.63
CA ILE A 187 1.08 -11.11 5.71
C ILE A 187 1.29 -9.62 5.36
N PRO A 188 1.51 -8.70 6.31
CA PRO A 188 1.73 -7.30 5.97
C PRO A 188 2.99 -7.05 5.15
N LEU A 189 4.07 -7.82 5.36
CA LEU A 189 5.28 -7.68 4.56
C LEU A 189 5.03 -8.03 3.09
N THR A 190 4.33 -9.16 2.85
CA THR A 190 4.02 -9.62 1.49
C THR A 190 3.04 -8.67 0.80
N LEU A 191 1.95 -8.31 1.47
CA LEU A 191 0.95 -7.41 0.90
C LEU A 191 1.49 -5.98 0.69
N ASN A 192 2.25 -5.40 1.63
CA ASN A 192 2.86 -4.08 1.42
C ASN A 192 3.83 -4.07 0.24
N SER A 193 4.64 -5.12 0.08
CA SER A 193 5.54 -5.25 -1.06
C SER A 193 4.75 -5.28 -2.37
N LEU A 194 3.67 -6.08 -2.44
CA LEU A 194 2.78 -6.13 -3.61
C LEU A 194 2.11 -4.79 -3.87
N VAL A 195 1.59 -4.12 -2.84
CA VAL A 195 0.96 -2.80 -2.94
C VAL A 195 1.94 -1.77 -3.49
N PHE A 196 3.17 -1.73 -2.98
CA PHE A 196 4.20 -0.82 -3.48
C PHE A 196 4.56 -1.12 -4.93
N TRP A 197 4.67 -2.39 -5.30
CA TRP A 197 4.95 -2.77 -6.69
C TRP A 197 3.82 -2.35 -7.63
N ILE A 198 2.56 -2.59 -7.25
CA ILE A 198 1.39 -2.23 -8.05
C ILE A 198 1.27 -0.70 -8.15
N THR A 199 1.41 0.02 -7.02
CA THR A 199 1.36 1.48 -6.97
C THR A 199 2.42 2.10 -7.86
N ASP A 200 3.66 1.62 -7.73
CA ASP A 200 4.76 2.09 -8.56
C ASP A 200 4.51 1.85 -10.06
N SER A 201 3.86 0.74 -10.43
CA SER A 201 3.56 0.42 -11.83
C SER A 201 2.57 1.40 -12.47
N PHE A 202 1.50 1.81 -11.77
CA PHE A 202 0.54 2.76 -12.36
C PHE A 202 0.88 4.23 -12.09
N LEU A 203 1.78 4.52 -11.14
CA LEU A 203 2.32 5.87 -10.99
C LEU A 203 3.38 6.20 -12.04
N LYS A 204 4.05 5.17 -12.59
CA LYS A 204 5.01 5.28 -13.70
C LYS A 204 4.33 5.87 -14.94
N ASN A 205 5.06 6.72 -15.65
CA ASN A 205 4.56 7.42 -16.83
C ASN A 205 4.40 6.46 -18.03
N ASP A 206 3.30 6.55 -18.77
CA ASP A 206 3.00 5.73 -19.96
C ASP A 206 4.14 5.73 -20.98
N LYS A 207 4.83 6.87 -21.19
CA LYS A 207 5.98 6.92 -22.11
C LYS A 207 7.13 6.01 -21.69
N ASP A 208 7.36 5.89 -20.38
CA ASP A 208 8.39 5.00 -19.86
C ASP A 208 7.98 3.53 -20.03
N ILE A 209 6.67 3.25 -20.02
CA ILE A 209 6.08 1.92 -20.27
C ILE A 209 6.13 1.58 -21.78
N GLU A 210 5.84 2.54 -22.66
CA GLU A 210 5.95 2.39 -24.12
C GLU A 210 7.39 2.11 -24.55
N ILE A 211 8.36 2.91 -24.06
CA ILE A 211 9.79 2.69 -24.31
C ILE A 211 10.22 1.31 -23.83
N GLU A 212 9.73 0.87 -22.66
CA GLU A 212 10.01 -0.46 -22.13
C GLU A 212 9.47 -1.57 -23.06
N THR A 213 8.23 -1.42 -23.53
CA THR A 213 7.58 -2.37 -24.45
C THR A 213 8.32 -2.45 -25.79
N ASP A 214 8.71 -1.31 -26.37
CA ASP A 214 9.46 -1.25 -27.63
C ASP A 214 10.84 -1.92 -27.50
N LEU A 215 11.52 -1.72 -26.37
CA LEU A 215 12.81 -2.35 -26.08
C LEU A 215 12.70 -3.86 -25.81
N GLU A 216 11.55 -4.34 -25.34
CA GLU A 216 11.25 -5.77 -25.28
C GLU A 216 11.07 -6.37 -26.68
N LEU A 217 10.27 -5.74 -27.53
CA LEU A 217 10.05 -6.17 -28.91
C LEU A 217 11.37 -6.23 -29.71
N ILE A 218 12.23 -5.23 -29.57
CA ILE A 218 13.55 -5.22 -30.24
C ILE A 218 14.44 -6.34 -29.72
N ALA A 219 14.42 -6.63 -28.42
CA ALA A 219 15.22 -7.70 -27.85
C ALA A 219 14.74 -9.08 -28.30
N ASP A 220 13.43 -9.29 -28.37
CA ASP A 220 12.85 -10.53 -28.88
C ASP A 220 13.13 -10.71 -30.37
N TYR A 221 13.00 -9.65 -31.17
CA TYR A 221 13.38 -9.65 -32.58
C TYR A 221 14.85 -10.04 -32.78
N LYS A 222 15.78 -9.45 -32.02
CA LYS A 222 17.21 -9.81 -32.07
C LYS A 222 17.46 -11.26 -31.67
N LYS A 223 16.75 -11.77 -30.65
CA LYS A 223 16.87 -13.16 -30.20
C LYS A 223 16.42 -14.14 -31.30
N ASN A 224 15.30 -13.85 -31.95
CA ASN A 224 14.73 -14.69 -33.01
C ASN A 224 15.49 -14.59 -34.35
N MET A 225 16.30 -13.55 -34.56
CA MET A 225 17.17 -13.39 -35.74
C MET A 225 18.54 -14.08 -35.59
N LEU A 226 18.93 -14.43 -34.36
CA LEU A 226 20.21 -15.07 -34.03
C LEU A 226 20.09 -16.61 -33.86
N VAL A 227 18.92 -17.18 -34.17
CA VAL A 227 18.64 -18.63 -34.25
C VAL A 227 18.42 -19.01 -35.71
#